data_AF-A0A5K1GC57-F1
#
_entry.id   AF-A0A5K1GC57-F1
#
_cell.length_a   1.000
_cell.length_b   1.000
_cell.length_c   1.000
_cell.angle_alpha   90.00
_cell.angle_beta   90.00
_cell.angle_gamma   90.00
#
_symmetry.space_group_name_H-M   'P 1'
#
loop_
_entity.id
_entity.type
_entity.pdbx_description
1 polymer ?
#
loop_
_entity_poly.entity_id
_entity_poly.type
_entity_poly.pdbx_seq_one_letter_code
_entity_poly.pdbx_strand_id
1 'polypeptide(L)'
;VLGASWYLLSVERLRTCWRRECSRENGNLHTPQCDPYFLDCSSLGQLERQIWVNVTHVIGNCAVDNSGINFNYGMFADALTNHVVSSSFIEKYFYCLWWGLRNL
;
A
#
# COMPACT_ATOMS: atom_id res chain seq x y z
N VAL A 1 -17.49 2.92 -13.71
CA VAL A 1 -17.34 1.67 -12.92
C VAL A 1 -15.92 1.14 -13.01
N LEU A 2 -15.40 0.85 -14.20
CA LEU A 2 -14.06 0.26 -14.40
C LEU A 2 -12.91 0.97 -13.65
N GLY A 3 -12.81 2.30 -13.75
CA GLY A 3 -11.77 3.07 -13.06
C GLY A 3 -11.85 3.03 -11.53
N ALA A 4 -13.06 3.07 -10.97
CA ALA A 4 -13.27 2.96 -9.52
C ALA A 4 -12.96 1.55 -9.00
N SER A 5 -13.36 0.52 -9.74
CA SER A 5 -13.00 -0.87 -9.45
C SER A 5 -11.49 -1.07 -9.51
N TRP A 6 -10.81 -0.47 -10.50
CA TRP A 6 -9.35 -0.51 -10.60
C TRP A 6 -8.65 0.14 -9.42
N TYR A 7 -9.12 1.31 -8.97
CA TYR A 7 -8.59 1.98 -7.77
C TYR A 7 -8.78 1.13 -6.50
N LEU A 8 -9.96 0.53 -6.32
CA LEU A 8 -10.22 -0.32 -5.16
C LEU A 8 -9.30 -1.55 -5.17
N LEU A 9 -9.12 -2.17 -6.33
CA LEU A 9 -8.23 -3.33 -6.49
C LEU A 9 -6.75 -2.96 -6.28
N SER A 10 -6.31 -1.77 -6.65
CA SER A 10 -4.93 -1.34 -6.41
C SER A 10 -4.64 -1.16 -4.91
N VAL A 11 -5.58 -0.57 -4.17
CA VAL A 11 -5.49 -0.44 -2.70
C VAL A 11 -5.54 -1.82 -2.02
N GLU A 12 -6.40 -2.72 -2.47
CA GLU A 12 -6.47 -4.10 -1.96
C GLU A 12 -5.15 -4.85 -2.16
N ARG A 13 -4.49 -4.65 -3.32
CA ARG A 13 -3.17 -5.23 -3.59
C ARG A 13 -2.08 -4.68 -2.69
N LEU A 14 -2.07 -3.37 -2.43
CA LEU A 14 -1.17 -2.77 -1.45
C LEU A 14 -1.37 -3.35 -0.04
N ARG A 15 -2.63 -3.45 0.41
CA ARG A 15 -2.96 -4.02 1.72
C ARG A 15 -2.55 -5.49 1.82
N THR A 16 -2.66 -6.25 0.73
CA THR A 16 -2.18 -7.63 0.64
C THR A 16 -0.67 -7.73 0.81
N CYS A 17 0.10 -6.82 0.19
CA CYS A 17 1.54 -6.75 0.39
C CYS A 17 1.86 -6.50 1.87
N TRP A 18 1.24 -5.48 2.48
CA TRP A 18 1.47 -5.15 3.88
C TRP A 18 1.18 -6.34 4.80
N ARG A 19 0.05 -7.01 4.64
CA ARG A 19 -0.29 -8.20 5.45
C ARG A 19 0.74 -9.32 5.30
N ARG A 20 1.26 -9.53 4.09
CA ARG A 20 2.27 -10.56 3.82
C ARG A 20 3.59 -10.25 4.49
N GLU A 21 4.11 -9.03 4.31
CA GLU A 21 5.38 -8.62 4.93
C GLU A 21 5.27 -8.53 6.45
N CYS A 22 4.15 -8.03 6.96
CA CYS A 22 3.82 -8.03 8.40
C CYS A 22 3.87 -9.45 8.99
N SER A 23 3.31 -10.44 8.28
CA SER A 23 3.37 -11.83 8.72
C SER A 23 4.79 -12.41 8.68
N ARG A 24 5.67 -11.89 7.81
CA ARG A 24 7.09 -12.30 7.75
C ARG A 24 7.90 -11.71 8.92
N GLU A 25 7.58 -10.50 9.37
CA GLU A 25 8.25 -9.86 10.52
C GLU A 25 7.95 -10.58 11.85
N ASN A 26 6.76 -11.16 12.01
CA ASN A 26 6.37 -11.85 13.25
C ASN A 26 7.25 -13.05 13.63
N GLY A 27 8.06 -13.59 12.70
CA GLY A 27 9.00 -14.69 12.94
C GLY A 27 10.46 -14.28 13.17
N ASN A 28 10.80 -12.99 13.07
CA ASN A 28 12.17 -12.51 13.14
C ASN A 28 12.52 -11.90 14.50
N LEU A 29 13.64 -12.32 15.09
CA LEU A 29 14.09 -11.89 16.42
C LEU A 29 14.52 -10.40 16.50
N HIS A 30 14.65 -9.73 15.35
CA HIS A 30 15.23 -8.38 15.23
C HIS A 30 14.21 -7.29 14.87
N THR A 31 12.94 -7.66 14.63
CA THR A 31 11.86 -6.73 14.28
C THR A 31 10.74 -6.81 15.31
N PRO A 32 10.07 -5.69 15.66
CA PRO A 32 8.91 -5.75 16.53
C PRO A 32 7.81 -6.62 15.90
N GLN A 33 7.03 -7.30 16.74
CA GLN A 33 5.85 -8.01 16.26
C GLN A 33 4.93 -7.03 15.53
N CYS A 34 4.56 -7.39 14.31
CA CYS A 34 3.65 -6.61 13.51
C CYS A 34 2.21 -6.92 13.92
N ASP A 35 1.56 -5.92 14.50
CA ASP A 35 0.13 -5.93 14.78
C ASP A 35 -0.64 -5.45 13.54
N PRO A 36 -1.56 -6.25 12.97
CA PRO A 36 -2.42 -5.82 11.88
C PRO A 36 -3.18 -4.51 12.16
N TYR A 37 -3.42 -4.17 13.42
CA TYR A 37 -4.03 -2.91 13.84
C TYR A 37 -3.19 -1.67 13.45
N PHE A 38 -1.87 -1.79 13.41
CA PHE A 38 -0.98 -0.71 12.98
C PHE A 38 -1.07 -0.39 11.49
N LEU A 39 -1.63 -1.30 10.68
CA LEU A 39 -1.92 -1.08 9.27
C LEU A 39 -3.23 -0.31 9.03
N ASP A 40 -4.03 -0.06 10.07
CA ASP A 40 -5.26 0.71 9.97
C ASP A 40 -5.01 2.22 10.10
N CYS A 41 -5.87 3.04 9.49
CA CYS A 41 -5.85 4.48 9.70
C CYS A 41 -6.27 4.86 11.12
N SER A 42 -7.06 4.03 11.82
CA SER A 42 -7.48 4.31 13.20
C SER A 42 -6.31 4.39 14.19
N SER A 43 -5.18 3.75 13.89
CA SER A 43 -4.01 3.70 14.77
C SER A 43 -3.04 4.87 14.59
N LEU A 44 -3.32 5.83 13.69
CA LEU A 44 -2.42 6.95 13.36
C LEU A 44 -1.96 7.76 14.57
N GLY A 45 -2.83 7.91 15.58
CA GLY A 45 -2.56 8.67 16.80
C GLY A 45 -1.80 7.90 17.89
N GLN A 46 -1.53 6.61 17.71
CA GLN A 46 -0.87 5.80 18.74
C GLN A 46 0.65 5.92 18.65
N LEU A 47 1.29 6.16 19.80
CA LEU A 47 2.74 6.26 19.91
C LEU A 47 3.44 4.96 19.48
N GLU A 48 2.88 3.82 19.85
CA GLU A 48 3.41 2.49 19.52
C GLU A 48 3.51 2.28 18.01
N ARG A 49 2.47 2.67 17.27
CA ARG A 49 2.47 2.63 15.80
C ARG A 49 3.54 3.56 15.23
N GLN A 50 3.69 4.77 15.75
CA GLN A 50 4.70 5.72 15.27
C GLN A 50 6.12 5.18 15.43
N ILE A 51 6.40 4.50 16.55
CA ILE A 51 7.67 3.81 16.78
C ILE A 51 7.82 2.65 15.81
N TRP A 52 6.79 1.82 15.65
CA TRP A 52 6.78 0.67 14.74
C TRP A 52 7.08 1.06 13.28
N VAL A 53 6.48 2.16 12.78
CA VAL A 53 6.71 2.65 11.41
C VAL A 53 8.19 2.98 11.14
N ASN A 54 8.95 3.41 12.16
CA ASN A 54 10.37 3.76 11.99
C ASN A 54 11.29 2.54 11.90
N VAL A 55 10.84 1.37 12.37
CA VAL A 55 11.67 0.16 12.47
C VAL A 55 11.17 -0.97 11.56
N THR A 56 9.93 -0.93 11.11
CA THR A 56 9.36 -1.94 10.22
C THR A 56 9.93 -1.85 8.81
N HIS A 57 10.14 -3.00 8.20
CA HIS A 57 10.44 -3.15 6.79
C HIS A 57 9.18 -3.28 5.93
N VAL A 58 7.97 -3.38 6.53
CA VAL A 58 6.71 -3.55 5.79
C VAL A 58 6.47 -2.43 4.77
N ILE A 59 6.72 -1.18 5.16
CA ILE A 59 6.50 -0.03 4.27
C ILE A 59 7.53 -0.04 3.13
N GLY A 60 8.81 -0.24 3.45
CA GLY A 60 9.88 -0.27 2.45
C GLY A 60 9.78 -1.45 1.49
N ASN A 61 9.39 -2.63 1.99
CA ASN A 61 9.23 -3.85 1.19
C ASN A 61 7.99 -3.82 0.30
N CYS A 62 7.04 -2.92 0.54
CA CYS A 62 5.87 -2.75 -0.30
C CYS A 62 5.94 -1.51 -1.20
N ALA A 63 7.03 -0.74 -1.13
CA ALA A 63 7.26 0.40 -2.01
C ALA A 63 7.58 -0.09 -3.43
N VAL A 64 6.95 0.52 -4.44
CA VAL A 64 7.03 0.08 -5.84
C VAL A 64 8.34 0.54 -6.52
N ASP A 65 9.03 1.51 -5.92
CA ASP A 65 10.29 2.09 -6.40
C ASP A 65 11.54 1.30 -5.99
N ASN A 66 11.43 0.43 -4.98
CA ASN A 66 12.56 -0.36 -4.51
C ASN A 66 12.82 -1.56 -5.42
N SER A 67 13.87 -1.44 -6.23
CA SER A 67 14.38 -2.42 -7.21
C SER A 67 14.81 -3.78 -6.64
N GLY A 68 14.66 -4.00 -5.33
CA GLY A 68 15.01 -5.22 -4.62
C GLY A 68 13.85 -6.13 -4.20
N ILE A 69 12.57 -5.77 -4.43
CA ILE A 69 11.44 -6.52 -3.86
C ILE A 69 10.54 -7.21 -4.90
N ASN A 70 10.26 -8.48 -4.64
CA ASN A 70 9.47 -9.43 -5.44
C ASN A 70 7.94 -9.33 -5.25
N PHE A 71 7.35 -8.15 -4.96
CA PHE A 71 5.89 -8.05 -4.94
C PHE A 71 5.36 -7.57 -6.30
N ASN A 72 4.77 -8.49 -7.06
CA ASN A 72 4.21 -8.17 -8.37
C ASN A 72 2.84 -7.48 -8.23
N TYR A 73 2.82 -6.16 -8.40
CA TYR A 73 1.61 -5.35 -8.44
C TYR A 73 0.88 -5.38 -9.79
N GLY A 74 1.54 -5.89 -10.84
CA GLY A 74 0.97 -6.00 -12.19
C GLY A 74 0.40 -4.68 -12.71
N MET A 75 -0.81 -4.74 -13.29
CA MET A 75 -1.53 -3.58 -13.83
C MET A 75 -1.91 -2.49 -12.79
N PHE A 76 -1.69 -2.75 -11.50
CA PHE A 76 -1.98 -1.82 -10.42
C PHE A 76 -0.74 -1.06 -9.95
N ALA A 77 0.45 -1.44 -10.44
CA ALA A 77 1.70 -0.75 -10.12
C ALA A 77 1.61 0.75 -10.45
N ASP A 78 1.01 1.09 -11.59
CA ASP A 78 0.82 2.48 -12.03
C ASP A 78 0.01 3.33 -11.05
N ALA A 79 -0.94 2.74 -10.32
CA ALA A 79 -1.72 3.46 -9.31
C ALA A 79 -0.86 3.89 -8.11
N LEU A 80 0.14 3.09 -7.80
CA LEU A 80 1.01 3.24 -6.65
C LEU A 80 2.23 4.11 -6.99
N THR A 81 2.83 3.94 -8.17
CA THR A 81 3.94 4.76 -8.66
C THR A 81 3.53 6.20 -8.94
N ASN A 82 2.32 6.42 -9.46
CA ASN A 82 1.80 7.78 -9.69
C ASN A 82 1.21 8.41 -8.42
N HIS A 83 1.46 7.83 -7.24
CA HIS A 83 1.00 8.33 -5.95
C HIS A 83 -0.52 8.57 -5.86
N VAL A 84 -1.31 7.92 -6.72
CA VAL A 84 -2.75 8.14 -6.86
C VAL A 84 -3.46 7.90 -5.52
N VAL A 85 -2.98 6.95 -4.72
CA VAL A 85 -3.54 6.63 -3.40
C VAL A 85 -3.34 7.77 -2.39
N SER A 86 -2.27 8.56 -2.52
CA SER A 86 -1.94 9.71 -1.66
C SER A 86 -2.40 11.07 -2.22
N SER A 87 -2.82 11.16 -3.48
CA SER A 87 -3.23 12.41 -4.14
C SER A 87 -4.53 13.02 -3.57
N SER A 88 -4.83 14.25 -3.97
CA SER A 88 -6.10 14.90 -3.65
C SER A 88 -7.29 14.20 -4.33
N PHE A 89 -8.51 14.41 -3.82
CA PHE A 89 -9.71 13.73 -4.34
C PHE A 89 -9.95 13.99 -5.83
N ILE A 90 -9.73 15.23 -6.30
CA ILE A 90 -9.97 15.59 -7.70
C ILE A 90 -8.96 14.90 -8.63
N GLU A 91 -7.68 14.89 -8.26
CA GLU A 91 -6.64 14.20 -9.03
C GLU A 91 -6.90 12.69 -9.08
N LYS A 92 -7.26 12.09 -7.94
CA LYS A 92 -7.70 10.69 -7.84
C LYS A 92 -8.83 10.39 -8.81
N TYR A 93 -9.87 11.25 -8.81
CA TYR A 93 -11.05 11.06 -9.64
C TYR A 93 -10.72 11.13 -11.14
N PHE A 94 -10.02 12.18 -11.59
CA PHE A 94 -9.66 12.33 -13.00
C PHE A 94 -8.71 11.24 -13.48
N TYR A 95 -7.76 10.81 -12.63
CA TYR A 95 -6.83 9.74 -12.99
C TYR A 95 -7.55 8.40 -13.15
N CYS A 96 -8.44 8.05 -12.21
CA CYS A 96 -9.23 6.82 -12.31
C CYS A 96 -10.21 6.86 -13.48
N LEU A 97 -10.80 8.04 -13.78
CA LEU A 97 -11.65 8.24 -14.94
C LEU A 97 -10.87 8.05 -16.24
N TRP A 98 -9.70 8.68 -16.36
CA TRP A 98 -8.80 8.53 -17.51
C TRP A 98 -8.39 7.08 -17.73
N TRP A 99 -7.97 6.40 -16.67
CA TRP A 99 -7.60 4.99 -16.74
C TRP A 99 -8.78 4.13 -17.19
N GLY A 100 -9.99 4.39 -16.65
CA GLY A 100 -11.21 3.69 -17.05
C GLY A 100 -11.59 3.94 -18.52
N LEU A 101 -11.39 5.16 -19.02
CA LEU A 101 -11.65 5.52 -20.42
C LEU A 101 -10.65 4.87 -21.39
N ARG A 102 -9.38 4.73 -20.97
CA ARG A 102 -8.32 4.11 -21.77
C ARG A 102 -8.53 2.60 -22.01
N ASN A 103 -9.26 1.93 -21.13
CA ASN A 103 -9.51 0.49 -21.20
C ASN A 103 -10.87 0.15 -21.87
N LEU A 104 -11.54 1.16 -22.42
CA LEU A 104 -12.75 1.06 -23.24
C LEU A 104 -12.37 1.16 -24.72
#